data_AF-A0A1Y5DB26-F1
#
_entry.id   AF-A0A1Y5DB26-F1
#
_cell.length_a   1.000
_cell.length_b   1.000
_cell.length_c   1.000
_cell.angle_alpha   90.00
_cell.angle_beta   90.00
_cell.angle_gamma   90.00
#
_symmetry.space_group_name_H-M   'P 1'
#
loop_
_entity.id
_entity.type
_entity.pdbx_description
1 polymer ?
#
loop_
_entity_poly.entity_id
_entity_poly.type
_entity_poly.pdbx_seq_one_letter_code
_entity_poly.pdbx_strand_id
1 'polypeptide(L)'
;LVERRKDLDAKFEDKKRKLQSGDDLAPGVLKIVKVYVAIKRRIQPGDKMAGRHGNKGVISKIMPVEDMPYDENGDPVDIVLNPLGVPSRMNVGQVLETHLGAASKGLGRKINEMLEIEREKAEHVAELRTFLDEVYNGHEGDGAKCARTEDLDGFSDDEIMELAGNLKGGVPMASGAFDGAKESEIKRMLRLAGISESGQIKLFNGRTGEEFDRPVTVGYMYMLKLNHLVDDKMHARSTGSYSLVTQQPLGGKAQFGGQRFGEMEVWALEAYGAAYTLQEMLTVKSDDVNGRTKMYKNIVDGDHRMEPGMPESFNVLVKEIRSLGIDIELEVDLD
;
A
#
# COMPACT_ATOMS: atom_id res chain seq x y z
N LEU A 1 -20.83 41.87 25.18
CA LEU A 1 -19.81 41.25 26.07
C LEU A 1 -20.44 40.40 27.18
N VAL A 2 -21.47 40.89 27.87
CA VAL A 2 -22.14 40.15 28.97
C VAL A 2 -22.91 38.91 28.49
N GLU A 3 -23.66 38.98 27.40
CA GLU A 3 -24.36 37.81 26.84
C GLU A 3 -23.39 36.72 26.37
N ARG A 4 -22.32 37.11 25.67
CA ARG A 4 -21.28 36.18 25.23
C ARG A 4 -20.58 35.49 26.41
N ARG A 5 -20.51 36.14 27.58
CA ARG A 5 -19.99 35.55 28.81
C ARG A 5 -20.97 34.52 29.39
N LYS A 6 -22.26 34.84 29.45
CA LYS A 6 -23.31 33.89 29.87
C LYS A 6 -23.35 32.64 28.99
N ASP A 7 -23.22 32.79 27.68
CA ASP A 7 -23.18 31.66 26.75
C ASP A 7 -21.95 30.76 26.94
N LEU A 8 -20.79 31.36 27.25
CA LEU A 8 -19.56 30.61 27.54
C LEU A 8 -19.68 29.87 28.88
N ASP A 9 -20.26 30.52 29.90
CA ASP A 9 -20.48 29.91 31.22
C ASP A 9 -21.48 28.74 31.12
N ALA A 10 -22.55 28.89 30.33
CA ALA A 10 -23.50 27.80 30.08
C ALA A 10 -22.86 26.60 29.36
N LYS A 11 -22.02 26.86 28.35
CA LYS A 11 -21.25 25.81 27.66
C LYS A 11 -20.23 25.14 28.57
N PHE A 12 -19.64 25.88 29.50
CA PHE A 12 -18.70 25.36 30.47
C PHE A 12 -19.40 24.42 31.46
N GLU A 13 -20.53 24.83 32.02
CA GLU A 13 -21.32 24.00 32.95
C GLU A 13 -21.85 22.73 32.27
N ASP A 14 -22.27 22.80 31.00
CA ASP A 14 -22.69 21.60 30.26
C ASP A 14 -21.53 20.59 30.06
N LYS A 15 -20.32 21.07 29.73
CA LYS A 15 -19.13 20.21 29.60
C LYS A 15 -18.72 19.60 30.94
N LYS A 16 -18.76 20.39 32.01
CA LYS A 16 -18.44 19.92 33.37
C LYS A 16 -19.40 18.83 33.80
N ARG A 17 -20.70 19.01 33.58
CA ARG A 17 -21.72 18.00 33.86
C ARG A 17 -21.44 16.69 33.10
N LYS A 18 -21.11 16.77 31.81
CA LYS A 18 -20.80 15.59 30.97
C LYS A 18 -19.55 14.83 31.43
N LEU A 19 -18.55 15.52 31.97
CA LEU A 19 -17.32 14.89 32.48
C LEU A 19 -17.49 14.27 33.87
N GLN A 20 -18.40 14.82 34.68
CA GLN A 20 -18.68 14.33 36.03
C GLN A 20 -19.73 13.22 36.05
N SER A 21 -20.63 13.17 35.06
CA SER A 21 -21.53 12.04 34.88
C SER A 21 -20.74 10.78 34.58
N GLY A 22 -21.11 9.66 35.22
CA GLY A 22 -20.55 8.35 34.88
C GLY A 22 -20.92 7.95 33.46
N ASP A 23 -20.02 7.24 32.79
CA ASP A 23 -20.28 6.65 31.48
C ASP A 23 -21.27 5.49 31.59
N ASP A 24 -22.09 5.30 30.56
CA ASP A 24 -22.97 4.14 30.47
C ASP A 24 -22.14 2.88 30.16
N LEU A 25 -22.15 1.93 31.08
CA LEU A 25 -21.38 0.69 31.00
C LEU A 25 -22.31 -0.50 30.79
N ALA A 26 -21.83 -1.50 30.06
CA ALA A 26 -22.58 -2.75 29.89
C ALA A 26 -22.86 -3.42 31.25
N PRO A 27 -24.03 -4.07 31.43
CA PRO A 27 -24.36 -4.76 32.67
C PRO A 27 -23.25 -5.75 33.09
N GLY A 28 -22.80 -5.65 34.33
CA GLY A 28 -21.70 -6.47 34.88
C GLY A 28 -20.30 -5.87 34.74
N VAL A 29 -20.13 -4.75 34.03
CA VAL A 29 -18.85 -4.03 33.93
C VAL A 29 -18.81 -2.88 34.93
N LEU A 30 -17.89 -2.95 35.89
CA LEU A 30 -17.73 -1.91 36.92
C LEU A 30 -16.89 -0.72 36.44
N LYS A 31 -15.87 -0.96 35.61
CA LYS A 31 -14.96 0.08 35.12
C LYS A 31 -14.31 -0.35 33.81
N ILE A 32 -14.13 0.59 32.88
CA ILE A 32 -13.37 0.39 31.64
C ILE A 32 -12.18 1.33 31.64
N VAL A 33 -11.00 0.80 31.29
CA VAL A 33 -9.79 1.60 31.07
C VAL A 33 -9.40 1.44 29.60
N LYS A 34 -9.38 2.55 28.85
CA LYS A 34 -8.96 2.58 27.45
C LYS A 34 -7.53 3.13 27.36
N VAL A 35 -6.60 2.32 26.88
CA VAL A 35 -5.21 2.71 26.65
C VAL A 35 -5.00 2.85 25.14
N TYR A 36 -4.57 4.03 24.70
CA TYR A 36 -4.25 4.29 23.30
C TYR A 36 -2.74 4.14 23.09
N VAL A 37 -2.36 3.32 22.12
CA VAL A 37 -0.96 3.09 21.75
C VAL A 37 -0.76 3.60 20.33
N ALA A 38 0.20 4.51 20.14
CA ALA A 38 0.59 5.00 18.83
C ALA A 38 1.85 4.27 18.36
N ILE A 39 1.81 3.70 17.16
CA ILE A 39 2.93 2.96 16.56
C ILE A 39 3.23 3.56 15.19
N LYS A 40 4.48 3.93 14.94
CA LYS A 40 4.95 4.35 13.60
C LYS A 40 5.48 3.11 12.87
N ARG A 41 4.79 2.70 11.80
CA ARG A 41 5.21 1.57 10.95
C ARG A 41 5.94 2.09 9.71
N ARG A 42 7.15 1.57 9.45
CA ARG A 42 7.93 1.90 8.25
C ARG A 42 7.46 1.07 7.06
N ILE A 43 7.97 1.40 5.87
CA ILE A 43 7.75 0.61 4.66
C ILE A 43 8.68 -0.59 4.66
N GLN A 44 8.19 -1.74 4.20
CA GLN A 44 8.96 -2.99 4.17
C GLN A 44 8.56 -3.87 2.98
N PRO A 45 9.42 -4.81 2.57
CA PRO A 45 9.05 -5.83 1.59
C PRO A 45 7.77 -6.56 2.00
N GLY A 46 6.86 -6.79 1.05
CA GLY A 46 5.54 -7.36 1.32
C GLY A 46 4.42 -6.33 1.52
N ASP A 47 4.72 -5.06 1.80
CA ASP A 47 3.70 -4.01 1.84
C ASP A 47 3.11 -3.76 0.45
N LYS A 48 1.80 -3.49 0.40
CA LYS A 48 1.08 -3.21 -0.86
C LYS A 48 1.07 -1.72 -1.16
N MET A 49 1.47 -1.38 -2.39
CA MET A 49 1.40 -0.02 -2.93
C MET A 49 0.53 0.02 -4.19
N ALA A 50 0.08 1.21 -4.56
CA ALA A 50 -0.68 1.44 -5.78
C ALA A 50 -0.39 2.82 -6.37
N GLY A 51 -0.30 2.92 -7.69
CA GLY A 51 -0.46 4.19 -8.37
C GLY A 51 -1.94 4.56 -8.52
N ARG A 52 -2.20 5.79 -8.99
CA ARG A 52 -3.57 6.29 -9.21
C ARG A 52 -4.30 5.59 -10.36
N HIS A 53 -3.57 4.97 -11.28
CA HIS A 53 -4.09 4.32 -12.48
C HIS A 53 -4.36 2.80 -12.32
N GLY A 54 -4.61 2.35 -11.09
CA GLY A 54 -4.96 0.95 -10.79
C GLY A 54 -3.79 -0.04 -10.86
N ASN A 55 -2.57 0.45 -11.03
CA ASN A 55 -1.33 -0.32 -10.96
C ASN A 55 -0.97 -0.64 -9.50
N LYS A 56 -1.55 -1.73 -8.98
CA LYS A 56 -1.24 -2.27 -7.64
C LYS A 56 -0.03 -3.19 -7.72
N GLY A 57 0.85 -3.11 -6.72
CA GLY A 57 2.02 -3.95 -6.57
C GLY A 57 2.36 -4.23 -5.11
N VAL A 58 3.22 -5.21 -4.90
CA VAL A 58 3.82 -5.51 -3.60
C VAL A 58 5.31 -5.21 -3.69
N ILE A 59 5.87 -4.58 -2.68
CA ILE A 59 7.31 -4.26 -2.65
C ILE A 59 8.09 -5.57 -2.54
N SER A 60 8.96 -5.84 -3.50
CA SER A 60 9.79 -7.03 -3.53
C SER A 60 11.06 -6.88 -2.70
N LYS A 61 11.81 -5.79 -2.91
CA LYS A 61 13.08 -5.53 -2.27
C LYS A 61 13.31 -4.04 -2.10
N ILE A 62 13.98 -3.65 -1.02
CA ILE A 62 14.51 -2.31 -0.80
C ILE A 62 16.00 -2.37 -1.15
N MET A 63 16.41 -1.55 -2.11
CA MET A 63 17.76 -1.51 -2.63
C MET A 63 18.54 -0.35 -2.00
N PRO A 64 19.86 -0.50 -1.77
CA PRO A 64 20.76 0.62 -1.52
C PRO A 64 20.77 1.59 -2.70
N VAL A 65 21.12 2.85 -2.46
CA VAL A 65 21.02 3.92 -3.45
C VAL A 65 22.07 3.76 -4.56
N GLU A 66 23.26 3.27 -4.20
CA GLU A 66 24.37 2.98 -5.09
C GLU A 66 24.05 1.88 -6.12
N ASP A 67 23.11 1.00 -5.82
CA ASP A 67 22.69 -0.09 -6.70
C ASP A 67 21.58 0.33 -7.68
N MET A 68 20.97 1.51 -7.49
CA MET A 68 19.87 1.98 -8.30
C MET A 68 20.37 2.53 -9.64
N PRO A 69 19.60 2.36 -10.73
CA PRO A 69 19.89 3.06 -11.98
C PRO A 69 19.93 4.57 -11.76
N TYR A 70 20.79 5.26 -12.49
CA TYR A 70 20.97 6.72 -12.38
C TYR A 70 21.05 7.37 -13.76
N ASP A 71 20.73 8.67 -13.83
CA ASP A 71 20.78 9.46 -15.07
C ASP A 71 22.18 10.06 -15.35
N GLU A 72 22.33 10.83 -16.43
CA GLU A 72 23.60 11.50 -16.76
C GLU A 72 24.08 12.50 -15.70
N ASN A 73 23.17 12.99 -14.84
CA ASN A 73 23.49 13.90 -13.75
C ASN A 73 23.87 13.18 -12.45
N GLY A 74 23.78 11.84 -12.43
CA GLY A 74 24.02 11.02 -11.24
C GLY A 74 22.80 10.91 -10.31
N ASP A 75 21.62 11.37 -10.73
CA ASP A 75 20.39 11.26 -9.95
C ASP A 75 19.84 9.82 -10.03
N PRO A 76 19.77 9.08 -8.91
CA PRO A 76 19.23 7.73 -8.89
C PRO A 76 17.70 7.73 -8.95
N VAL A 77 17.11 6.71 -9.59
CA VAL A 77 15.65 6.49 -9.54
C VAL A 77 15.22 5.89 -8.21
N ASP A 78 14.06 6.33 -7.70
CA ASP A 78 13.49 5.81 -6.44
C ASP A 78 12.76 4.46 -6.60
N ILE A 79 12.03 4.28 -7.70
CA ILE A 79 11.16 3.12 -7.92
C ILE A 79 11.31 2.62 -9.35
N VAL A 80 11.59 1.33 -9.51
CA VAL A 80 11.59 0.64 -10.81
C VAL A 80 10.28 -0.12 -10.99
N LEU A 81 9.51 0.25 -12.02
CA LEU A 81 8.24 -0.39 -12.38
C LEU A 81 8.39 -1.28 -13.61
N ASN A 82 7.63 -2.37 -13.67
CA ASN A 82 7.63 -3.27 -14.81
C ASN A 82 6.75 -2.72 -15.96
N PRO A 83 7.31 -2.49 -17.17
CA PRO A 83 6.57 -1.95 -18.30
C PRO A 83 5.53 -2.93 -18.89
N LEU A 84 5.67 -4.24 -18.67
CA LEU A 84 4.78 -5.26 -19.24
C LEU A 84 3.32 -5.12 -18.79
N GLY A 85 3.09 -4.47 -17.64
CA GLY A 85 1.75 -4.24 -17.12
C GLY A 85 0.95 -3.20 -17.92
N VAL A 86 1.62 -2.27 -18.62
CA VAL A 86 0.96 -1.16 -19.32
C VAL A 86 0.19 -1.65 -20.55
N PRO A 87 0.77 -2.43 -21.48
CA PRO A 87 0.04 -2.90 -22.66
C PRO A 87 -1.08 -3.87 -22.29
N SER A 88 -0.84 -4.76 -21.33
CA SER A 88 -1.82 -5.78 -20.94
C SER A 88 -3.07 -5.20 -20.27
N ARG A 89 -2.93 -4.13 -19.48
CA ARG A 89 -4.05 -3.50 -18.75
C ARG A 89 -4.63 -2.27 -19.45
N MET A 90 -4.00 -1.81 -20.53
CA MET A 90 -4.40 -0.63 -21.30
C MET A 90 -4.54 0.65 -20.45
N ASN A 91 -3.80 0.77 -19.36
CA ASN A 91 -3.80 1.96 -18.48
C ASN A 91 -2.68 2.94 -18.85
N VAL A 92 -2.73 3.45 -20.08
CA VAL A 92 -1.72 4.34 -20.67
C VAL A 92 -1.58 5.68 -19.92
N GLY A 93 -2.63 6.10 -19.21
CA GLY A 93 -2.62 7.34 -18.42
C GLY A 93 -1.47 7.44 -17.41
N GLN A 94 -0.97 6.30 -16.90
CA GLN A 94 0.19 6.31 -15.99
C GLN A 94 1.48 6.78 -16.68
N VAL A 95 1.62 6.54 -17.99
CA VAL A 95 2.77 6.99 -18.78
C VAL A 95 2.67 8.49 -19.01
N LEU A 96 1.46 8.98 -19.34
CA LEU A 96 1.19 10.42 -19.48
C LEU A 96 1.42 11.17 -18.16
N GLU A 97 0.99 10.61 -17.03
CA GLU A 97 1.29 11.13 -15.69
C GLU A 97 2.81 11.21 -15.46
N THR A 98 3.54 10.16 -15.83
CA THR A 98 5.01 10.10 -15.66
C THR A 98 5.70 11.18 -16.49
N HIS A 99 5.31 11.38 -17.76
CA HIS A 99 5.85 12.42 -18.62
C HIS A 99 5.53 13.83 -18.12
N LEU A 100 4.29 14.09 -17.72
CA LEU A 100 3.88 15.39 -17.20
C LEU A 100 4.56 15.67 -15.84
N GLY A 101 4.74 14.64 -15.01
CA GLY A 101 5.49 14.73 -13.76
C GLY A 101 6.98 15.01 -13.98
N ALA A 102 7.59 14.43 -15.01
CA ALA A 102 8.96 14.75 -15.42
C ALA A 102 9.09 16.22 -15.83
N ALA A 103 8.17 16.72 -16.68
CA ALA A 103 8.12 18.13 -17.07
C ALA A 103 7.95 19.05 -15.86
N SER A 104 7.00 18.75 -14.97
CA SER A 104 6.76 19.48 -13.72
C SER A 104 8.01 19.60 -12.84
N LYS A 105 8.74 18.48 -12.65
CA LYS A 105 9.98 18.49 -11.88
C LYS A 105 11.09 19.28 -12.57
N GLY A 106 11.26 19.10 -13.89
CA GLY A 106 12.28 19.81 -14.64
C GLY A 106 12.07 21.33 -14.65
N LEU A 107 10.82 21.79 -14.73
CA LEU A 107 10.49 23.20 -14.54
C LEU A 107 10.86 23.69 -13.13
N GLY A 108 10.56 22.91 -12.09
CA GLY A 108 10.97 23.23 -10.71
C GLY A 108 12.49 23.32 -10.54
N ARG A 109 13.25 22.41 -11.19
CA ARG A 109 14.72 22.47 -11.21
C ARG A 109 15.22 23.76 -11.85
N LYS A 110 14.67 24.16 -13.01
CA LYS A 110 15.01 25.44 -13.65
C LYS A 110 14.71 26.65 -12.78
N ILE A 111 13.55 26.68 -12.10
CA ILE A 111 13.22 27.75 -11.15
C ILE A 111 14.23 27.76 -10.00
N ASN A 112 14.62 26.59 -9.48
CA ASN A 112 15.62 26.51 -8.42
C ASN A 112 17.00 27.00 -8.88
N GLU A 113 17.45 26.60 -10.08
CA GLU A 113 18.69 27.09 -10.68
C GLU A 113 18.66 28.60 -10.87
N MET A 114 17.55 29.15 -11.38
CA MET A 114 17.38 30.61 -11.49
C MET A 114 17.53 31.27 -10.11
N LEU A 115 16.85 30.76 -9.08
CA LEU A 115 16.87 31.31 -7.71
C LEU A 115 18.24 31.22 -7.01
N GLU A 116 19.11 30.30 -7.41
CA GLU A 116 20.46 30.15 -6.84
C GLU A 116 21.49 31.12 -7.46
N ILE A 117 21.22 31.64 -8.65
CA ILE A 117 22.13 32.59 -9.31
C ILE A 117 22.06 33.95 -8.60
N GLU A 118 23.16 34.37 -7.98
CA GLU A 118 23.28 35.71 -7.37
C GLU A 118 23.29 36.81 -8.46
N ARG A 119 22.15 37.47 -8.66
CA ARG A 119 21.95 38.62 -9.55
C ARG A 119 21.34 39.81 -8.79
N GLU A 120 21.32 40.98 -9.43
CA GLU A 120 20.55 42.11 -8.90
C GLU A 120 19.07 41.73 -8.78
N LYS A 121 18.46 42.02 -7.62
CA LYS A 121 17.09 41.59 -7.30
C LYS A 121 16.06 41.98 -8.37
N ALA A 122 16.21 43.16 -8.98
CA ALA A 122 15.28 43.66 -9.98
C ALA A 122 15.36 42.86 -11.29
N GLU A 123 16.56 42.53 -11.78
CA GLU A 123 16.75 41.71 -12.98
C GLU A 123 16.28 40.27 -12.74
N HIS A 124 16.56 39.76 -11.53
CA HIS A 124 16.20 38.42 -11.11
C HIS A 124 14.68 38.18 -11.09
N VAL A 125 13.91 39.14 -10.55
CA VAL A 125 12.44 39.07 -10.53
C VAL A 125 11.86 39.19 -11.94
N ALA A 126 12.41 40.05 -12.80
CA ALA A 126 11.93 40.23 -14.16
C ALA A 126 12.09 38.95 -15.03
N GLU A 127 13.21 38.25 -14.89
CA GLU A 127 13.46 36.97 -15.58
C GLU A 127 12.55 35.86 -15.06
N LEU A 128 12.42 35.73 -13.73
CA LEU A 128 11.50 34.78 -13.11
C LEU A 128 10.05 35.02 -13.53
N ARG A 129 9.62 36.30 -13.55
CA ARG A 129 8.28 36.68 -14.00
C ARG A 129 8.04 36.28 -15.45
N THR A 130 9.01 36.51 -16.33
CA THR A 130 8.93 36.15 -17.76
C THR A 130 8.87 34.63 -17.92
N PHE A 131 9.68 33.89 -17.18
CA PHE A 131 9.67 32.42 -17.22
C PHE A 131 8.36 31.84 -16.66
N LEU A 132 7.86 32.38 -15.55
CA LEU A 132 6.56 31.97 -14.98
C LEU A 132 5.42 32.29 -15.95
N ASP A 133 5.44 33.43 -16.64
CA ASP A 133 4.46 33.76 -17.67
C ASP A 133 4.51 32.76 -18.83
N GLU A 134 5.70 32.37 -19.28
CA GLU A 134 5.86 31.34 -20.31
C GLU A 134 5.34 29.96 -19.87
N VAL A 135 5.51 29.62 -18.58
CA VAL A 135 5.04 28.36 -18.00
C VAL A 135 3.51 28.34 -17.83
N TYR A 136 2.91 29.40 -17.29
CA TYR A 136 1.48 29.46 -16.98
C TYR A 136 0.61 29.87 -18.18
N ASN A 137 1.03 30.87 -18.94
CA ASN A 137 0.22 31.52 -19.98
C ASN A 137 0.64 31.13 -21.40
N GLY A 138 1.84 30.55 -21.56
CA GLY A 138 2.31 30.12 -22.86
C GLY A 138 1.52 28.94 -23.43
N HIS A 139 1.23 29.00 -24.72
CA HIS A 139 0.42 28.02 -25.45
C HIS A 139 1.06 27.70 -26.80
N GLU A 140 0.90 26.47 -27.28
CA GLU A 140 1.45 26.03 -28.56
C GLU A 140 0.42 25.11 -29.25
N GLY A 141 -0.06 25.51 -30.44
CA GLY A 141 -1.04 24.79 -31.24
C GLY A 141 -2.19 25.68 -31.77
N ASP A 142 -2.61 25.44 -33.02
CA ASP A 142 -3.70 26.18 -33.67
C ASP A 142 -5.02 26.06 -32.88
N GLY A 143 -5.51 27.20 -32.35
CA GLY A 143 -6.75 27.29 -31.59
C GLY A 143 -6.66 26.98 -30.09
N ALA A 144 -5.45 26.73 -29.55
CA ALA A 144 -5.25 26.49 -28.12
C ALA A 144 -5.16 27.82 -27.36
N LYS A 145 -6.26 28.25 -26.74
CA LYS A 145 -6.20 29.23 -25.64
C LYS A 145 -5.90 28.48 -24.36
N CYS A 146 -5.00 29.00 -23.52
CA CYS A 146 -4.87 28.50 -22.16
C CYS A 146 -6.25 28.61 -21.50
N ALA A 147 -6.77 27.50 -20.95
CA ALA A 147 -8.11 27.46 -20.37
C ALA A 147 -8.27 28.50 -19.24
N ARG A 148 -7.14 28.87 -18.63
CA ARG A 148 -7.03 29.90 -17.61
C ARG A 148 -5.75 30.72 -17.84
N THR A 149 -5.89 32.03 -17.90
CA THR A 149 -4.76 32.96 -17.87
C THR A 149 -4.57 33.41 -16.43
N GLU A 150 -3.36 33.29 -15.90
CA GLU A 150 -3.03 33.79 -14.57
C GLU A 150 -2.42 35.20 -14.71
N ASP A 151 -2.91 36.13 -13.91
CA ASP A 151 -2.37 37.48 -13.83
C ASP A 151 -1.20 37.51 -12.86
N LEU A 152 0.01 37.45 -13.42
CA LEU A 152 1.23 37.61 -12.64
C LEU A 152 1.51 39.10 -12.38
N ASP A 153 1.06 40.04 -13.22
CA ASP A 153 1.28 41.50 -13.10
C ASP A 153 0.68 42.09 -11.82
N GLY A 154 -0.38 41.47 -11.29
CA GLY A 154 -0.97 41.83 -9.99
C GLY A 154 -0.11 41.51 -8.76
N PHE A 155 0.93 40.68 -8.87
CA PHE A 155 1.78 40.27 -7.75
C PHE A 155 2.94 41.25 -7.51
N SER A 156 3.27 41.47 -6.25
CA SER A 156 4.48 42.20 -5.85
C SER A 156 5.74 41.36 -6.04
N ASP A 157 6.90 42.03 -6.14
CA ASP A 157 8.21 41.37 -6.33
C ASP A 157 8.51 40.34 -5.22
N ASP A 158 8.15 40.65 -3.98
CA ASP A 158 8.33 39.75 -2.84
C ASP A 158 7.42 38.51 -2.94
N GLU A 159 6.19 38.66 -3.42
CA GLU A 159 5.26 37.54 -3.62
C GLU A 159 5.69 36.63 -4.78
N ILE A 160 6.27 37.19 -5.84
CA ILE A 160 6.84 36.39 -6.95
C ILE A 160 8.02 35.55 -6.44
N MET A 161 8.88 36.12 -5.59
CA MET A 161 9.98 35.39 -4.98
C MET A 161 9.48 34.28 -4.04
N GLU A 162 8.44 34.53 -3.25
CA GLU A 162 7.82 33.51 -2.40
C GLU A 162 7.19 32.39 -3.24
N LEU A 163 6.46 32.74 -4.30
CA LEU A 163 5.88 31.79 -5.24
C LEU A 163 6.97 30.91 -5.89
N ALA A 164 8.03 31.53 -6.41
CA ALA A 164 9.15 30.80 -6.99
C ALA A 164 9.83 29.88 -5.94
N GLY A 165 9.96 30.35 -4.70
CA GLY A 165 10.44 29.55 -3.56
C GLY A 165 9.61 28.30 -3.31
N ASN A 166 8.29 28.40 -3.41
CA ASN A 166 7.36 27.27 -3.27
C ASN A 166 7.42 26.29 -4.46
N LEU A 167 7.74 26.78 -5.66
CA LEU A 167 7.77 25.99 -6.90
C LEU A 167 9.10 25.27 -7.18
N LYS A 168 10.13 25.49 -6.36
CA LYS A 168 11.44 24.78 -6.44
C LYS A 168 11.31 23.26 -6.51
N GLY A 169 10.32 22.71 -5.81
CA GLY A 169 10.08 21.27 -5.75
C GLY A 169 9.51 20.67 -7.05
N GLY A 170 8.92 21.50 -7.90
CA GLY A 170 8.16 21.12 -9.11
C GLY A 170 6.91 22.00 -9.26
N VAL A 171 6.55 22.33 -10.50
CA VAL A 171 5.36 23.15 -10.80
C VAL A 171 4.10 22.28 -10.80
N PRO A 172 3.14 22.46 -9.88
CA PRO A 172 1.94 21.63 -9.84
C PRO A 172 1.11 21.75 -11.12
N MET A 173 0.77 20.61 -11.73
CA MET A 173 -0.04 20.56 -12.94
C MET A 173 -1.47 20.14 -12.61
N ALA A 174 -2.45 20.81 -13.20
CA ALA A 174 -3.86 20.44 -13.11
C ALA A 174 -4.36 19.95 -14.47
N SER A 175 -4.88 18.72 -14.50
CA SER A 175 -5.53 18.15 -15.68
C SER A 175 -6.96 17.78 -15.32
N GLY A 176 -7.94 18.29 -16.07
CA GLY A 176 -9.33 17.89 -15.91
C GLY A 176 -9.52 16.40 -16.19
N ALA A 177 -10.57 15.80 -15.62
CA ALA A 177 -10.84 14.37 -15.78
C ALA A 177 -11.23 14.00 -17.22
N PHE A 178 -11.99 14.88 -17.89
CA PHE A 178 -12.46 14.70 -19.27
C PHE A 178 -11.92 15.76 -20.25
N ASP A 179 -11.43 16.88 -19.73
CA ASP A 179 -10.76 17.94 -20.48
C ASP A 179 -9.33 18.07 -19.95
N GLY A 180 -8.51 17.08 -20.32
CA GLY A 180 -7.15 16.90 -19.81
C GLY A 180 -6.09 17.43 -20.77
N ALA A 181 -4.85 17.48 -20.27
CA ALA A 181 -3.71 17.93 -21.06
C ALA A 181 -3.51 17.06 -22.31
N LYS A 182 -3.31 17.72 -23.46
CA LYS A 182 -3.02 17.06 -24.74
C LYS A 182 -1.53 16.71 -24.85
N GLU A 183 -1.21 15.76 -25.73
CA GLU A 183 0.17 15.34 -25.95
C GLU A 183 1.08 16.49 -26.43
N SER A 184 0.57 17.39 -27.27
CA SER A 184 1.30 18.57 -27.73
C SER A 184 1.70 19.50 -26.57
N GLU A 185 0.79 19.68 -25.62
CA GLU A 185 1.03 20.50 -24.42
C GLU A 185 2.06 19.83 -23.50
N ILE A 186 1.98 18.51 -23.30
CA ILE A 186 2.97 17.75 -22.51
C ILE A 186 4.37 17.87 -23.16
N LYS A 187 4.46 17.71 -24.48
CA LYS A 187 5.73 17.85 -25.23
C LYS A 187 6.31 19.25 -25.13
N ARG A 188 5.47 20.29 -25.19
CA ARG A 188 5.88 21.69 -24.94
C ARG A 188 6.48 21.85 -23.55
N MET A 189 5.81 21.33 -22.52
CA MET A 189 6.30 21.43 -21.14
C MET A 189 7.61 20.66 -20.94
N LEU A 190 7.79 19.51 -21.60
CA LEU A 190 9.07 18.78 -21.62
C LEU A 190 10.17 19.62 -22.28
N ARG A 191 9.88 20.27 -23.41
CA ARG A 191 10.82 21.17 -24.11
C ARG A 191 11.24 22.34 -23.22
N LEU A 192 10.27 22.98 -22.55
CA LEU A 192 10.53 24.06 -21.60
C LEU A 192 11.37 23.59 -20.40
N ALA A 193 11.17 22.35 -19.96
CA ALA A 193 11.98 21.73 -18.91
C ALA A 193 13.40 21.33 -19.37
N GLY A 194 13.69 21.37 -20.68
CA GLY A 194 14.97 20.89 -21.22
C GLY A 194 15.07 19.36 -21.34
N ILE A 195 13.93 18.66 -21.30
CA ILE A 195 13.83 17.20 -21.42
C ILE A 195 13.43 16.84 -22.85
N SER A 196 13.86 15.67 -23.34
CA SER A 196 13.44 15.15 -24.64
C SER A 196 11.91 15.09 -24.76
N GLU A 197 11.37 15.45 -25.93
CA GLU A 197 9.93 15.33 -26.24
C GLU A 197 9.41 13.89 -26.13
N SER A 198 10.30 12.89 -26.21
CA SER A 198 9.95 11.49 -26.00
C SER A 198 9.63 11.14 -24.54
N GLY A 199 10.05 11.97 -23.58
CA GLY A 199 9.99 11.68 -22.14
C GLY A 199 10.94 10.56 -21.70
N GLN A 200 11.82 10.11 -22.58
CA GLN A 200 12.79 9.05 -22.31
C GLN A 200 14.19 9.65 -22.17
N ILE A 201 14.95 9.11 -21.22
CA ILE A 201 16.33 9.50 -20.95
C ILE A 201 17.23 8.27 -20.95
N LYS A 202 18.53 8.52 -21.11
CA LYS A 202 19.55 7.50 -20.94
C LYS A 202 19.76 7.26 -19.44
N LEU A 203 19.90 5.99 -19.08
CA LEU A 203 20.19 5.56 -17.73
C LEU A 203 21.44 4.69 -17.74
N PHE A 204 22.12 4.67 -16.60
CA PHE A 204 23.26 3.82 -16.33
C PHE A 204 22.92 2.83 -15.22
N ASN A 205 23.51 1.65 -15.28
CA ASN A 205 23.33 0.63 -14.27
C ASN A 205 24.18 0.97 -13.02
N GLY A 206 23.56 1.19 -11.86
CA GLY A 206 24.27 1.52 -10.60
C GLY A 206 25.34 0.50 -10.20
N ARG A 207 25.19 -0.77 -10.59
CA ARG A 207 26.14 -1.83 -10.22
C ARG A 207 27.37 -1.93 -11.11
N THR A 208 27.21 -1.71 -12.41
CA THR A 208 28.30 -1.90 -13.38
C THR A 208 28.82 -0.58 -13.95
N GLY A 209 28.03 0.49 -13.87
CA GLY A 209 28.30 1.79 -14.50
C GLY A 209 28.03 1.81 -16.01
N GLU A 210 27.55 0.71 -16.59
CA GLU A 210 27.29 0.60 -18.03
C GLU A 210 25.97 1.28 -18.42
N GLU A 211 25.95 1.92 -19.59
CA GLU A 211 24.73 2.51 -20.18
C GLU A 211 23.76 1.41 -20.62
N PHE A 212 22.45 1.62 -20.43
CA PHE A 212 21.44 0.71 -20.99
C PHE A 212 21.30 0.86 -22.51
N ASP A 213 21.06 -0.26 -23.21
CA ASP A 213 20.94 -0.30 -24.67
C ASP A 213 19.82 0.58 -25.25
N ARG A 214 18.77 0.84 -24.47
CA ARG A 214 17.58 1.59 -24.89
C ARG A 214 17.26 2.69 -23.88
N PRO A 215 16.79 3.86 -24.37
CA PRO A 215 16.34 4.91 -23.48
C PRO A 215 15.09 4.45 -22.71
N VAL A 216 14.98 4.90 -21.46
CA VAL A 216 13.94 4.48 -20.52
C VAL A 216 13.10 5.70 -20.16
N THR A 217 11.78 5.51 -20.06
CA THR A 217 10.89 6.54 -19.54
C THR A 217 11.16 6.75 -18.05
N VAL A 218 11.58 7.96 -17.68
CA VAL A 218 11.81 8.35 -16.29
C VAL A 218 10.99 9.59 -16.00
N GLY A 219 10.36 9.61 -14.84
CA GLY A 219 9.54 10.74 -14.41
C GLY A 219 8.91 10.51 -13.06
N TYR A 220 8.01 11.41 -12.70
CA TYR A 220 7.40 11.42 -11.37
C TYR A 220 5.94 10.95 -11.46
N MET A 221 5.67 9.79 -10.86
CA MET A 221 4.33 9.22 -10.74
C MET A 221 3.87 9.31 -9.29
N TYR A 222 2.60 9.68 -9.06
CA TYR A 222 2.07 9.74 -7.70
C TYR A 222 1.72 8.34 -7.18
N MET A 223 2.48 7.87 -6.19
CA MET A 223 2.35 6.54 -5.59
C MET A 223 1.72 6.61 -4.20
N LEU A 224 0.80 5.68 -3.92
CA LEU A 224 0.05 5.55 -2.68
C LEU A 224 0.46 4.27 -1.94
N LYS A 225 0.66 4.38 -0.62
CA LYS A 225 0.77 3.22 0.27
C LYS A 225 -0.63 2.78 0.70
N LEU A 226 -0.98 1.52 0.47
CA LEU A 226 -2.27 0.98 0.91
C LEU A 226 -2.16 0.50 2.36
N ASN A 227 -3.28 0.48 3.07
CA ASN A 227 -3.41 -0.07 4.43
C ASN A 227 -3.27 -1.61 4.50
N HIS A 228 -2.85 -2.26 3.40
CA HIS A 228 -2.64 -3.70 3.33
C HIS A 228 -1.18 -4.03 3.68
N LEU A 229 -0.86 -3.93 4.96
CA LEU A 229 0.48 -4.14 5.49
C LEU A 229 0.79 -5.63 5.65
N VAL A 230 2.06 -5.99 5.48
CA VAL A 230 2.48 -7.39 5.62
C VAL A 230 2.37 -7.91 7.06
N ASP A 231 2.69 -7.08 8.05
CA ASP A 231 2.62 -7.44 9.48
C ASP A 231 1.22 -7.89 9.91
N ASP A 232 0.19 -7.29 9.30
CA ASP A 232 -1.20 -7.61 9.61
C ASP A 232 -1.62 -8.94 8.97
N LYS A 233 -0.91 -9.39 7.93
CA LYS A 233 -1.20 -10.64 7.19
C LYS A 233 -0.38 -11.83 7.63
N MET A 234 0.87 -11.64 8.02
CA MET A 234 1.73 -12.74 8.44
C MET A 234 1.16 -13.36 9.74
N HIS A 235 0.95 -14.66 9.72
CA HIS A 235 0.45 -15.44 10.85
C HIS A 235 0.97 -16.86 10.73
N ALA A 236 1.44 -17.42 11.85
CA ALA A 236 1.88 -18.79 11.95
C ALA A 236 1.44 -19.35 13.30
N ARG A 237 1.21 -20.67 13.33
CA ARG A 237 0.77 -21.40 14.51
C ARG A 237 1.47 -22.76 14.53
N SER A 238 1.95 -23.15 15.70
CA SER A 238 2.31 -24.55 16.01
C SER A 238 1.14 -25.25 16.71
N THR A 239 0.89 -24.89 17.96
CA THR A 239 -0.22 -25.38 18.80
C THR A 239 -1.01 -24.22 19.38
N GLY A 240 -2.29 -24.40 19.71
CA GLY A 240 -3.05 -23.37 20.41
C GLY A 240 -4.40 -23.89 20.92
N SER A 241 -5.36 -22.98 21.10
CA SER A 241 -6.72 -23.31 21.52
C SER A 241 -7.53 -24.03 20.44
N TYR A 242 -8.40 -24.91 20.92
CA TYR A 242 -9.29 -25.75 20.13
C TYR A 242 -10.76 -25.48 20.48
N SER A 243 -11.65 -25.79 19.55
CA SER A 243 -13.10 -25.75 19.75
C SER A 243 -13.52 -26.79 20.79
N LEU A 244 -14.48 -26.44 21.65
CA LEU A 244 -15.04 -27.38 22.63
C LEU A 244 -15.85 -28.49 21.97
N VAL A 245 -16.52 -28.19 20.85
CA VAL A 245 -17.45 -29.12 20.19
C VAL A 245 -16.70 -30.12 19.32
N THR A 246 -15.95 -29.62 18.34
CA THR A 246 -15.31 -30.47 17.31
C THR A 246 -13.85 -30.78 17.60
N GLN A 247 -13.28 -30.23 18.67
CA GLN A 247 -11.85 -30.34 19.00
C GLN A 247 -10.89 -29.82 17.91
N GLN A 248 -11.40 -29.14 16.88
CA GLN A 248 -10.61 -28.55 15.81
C GLN A 248 -9.92 -27.24 16.24
N PRO A 249 -8.78 -26.89 15.63
CA PRO A 249 -8.12 -25.62 15.89
C PRO A 249 -9.06 -24.44 15.58
N LEU A 250 -9.11 -23.43 16.45
CA LEU A 250 -9.92 -22.23 16.20
C LEU A 250 -9.48 -21.49 14.93
N GLY A 251 -10.36 -20.70 14.33
CA GLY A 251 -10.08 -19.89 13.15
C GLY A 251 -9.70 -18.44 13.49
N GLY A 252 -8.94 -17.81 12.60
CA GLY A 252 -8.65 -16.38 12.65
C GLY A 252 -7.42 -15.99 13.48
N LYS A 253 -6.68 -14.99 12.98
CA LYS A 253 -5.40 -14.52 13.57
C LYS A 253 -5.51 -14.09 15.03
N ALA A 254 -6.61 -13.44 15.42
CA ALA A 254 -6.82 -12.93 16.77
C ALA A 254 -6.85 -14.03 17.85
N GLN A 255 -7.26 -15.24 17.48
CA GLN A 255 -7.32 -16.39 18.39
C GLN A 255 -6.13 -17.35 18.19
N PHE A 256 -5.08 -16.87 17.52
CA PHE A 256 -3.99 -17.70 17.01
C PHE A 256 -4.49 -18.87 16.18
N GLY A 257 -5.51 -18.67 15.35
CA GLY A 257 -6.20 -19.75 14.66
C GLY A 257 -5.36 -20.51 13.63
N GLY A 258 -5.79 -21.72 13.28
CA GLY A 258 -5.19 -22.51 12.21
C GLY A 258 -5.64 -22.04 10.83
N GLN A 259 -4.88 -22.38 9.79
CA GLN A 259 -5.32 -22.19 8.41
C GLN A 259 -6.31 -23.30 8.06
N ARG A 260 -7.41 -22.93 7.39
CA ARG A 260 -8.37 -23.92 6.89
C ARG A 260 -7.73 -24.72 5.76
N PHE A 261 -7.64 -26.02 5.93
CA PHE A 261 -7.38 -26.98 4.87
C PHE A 261 -8.73 -27.37 4.26
N GLY A 262 -8.98 -26.98 3.01
CA GLY A 262 -10.27 -27.14 2.36
C GLY A 262 -10.37 -28.42 1.55
N GLU A 263 -11.56 -28.65 1.01
CA GLU A 263 -11.89 -29.80 0.17
C GLU A 263 -11.04 -29.85 -1.10
N MET A 264 -10.81 -28.71 -1.75
CA MET A 264 -9.98 -28.66 -2.96
C MET A 264 -8.52 -29.03 -2.68
N GLU A 265 -7.99 -28.68 -1.51
CA GLU A 265 -6.65 -29.08 -1.10
C GLU A 265 -6.56 -30.58 -0.77
N VAL A 266 -7.63 -31.18 -0.24
CA VAL A 266 -7.73 -32.63 -0.05
C VAL A 266 -7.67 -33.35 -1.41
N TRP A 267 -8.49 -32.94 -2.38
CA TRP A 267 -8.49 -33.53 -3.73
C TRP A 267 -7.11 -33.43 -4.40
N ALA A 268 -6.39 -32.33 -4.18
CA ALA A 268 -5.03 -32.19 -4.68
C ALA A 268 -4.11 -33.28 -4.11
N LEU A 269 -4.14 -33.52 -2.79
CA LEU A 269 -3.32 -34.57 -2.17
C LEU A 269 -3.73 -35.99 -2.59
N GLU A 270 -5.02 -36.24 -2.76
CA GLU A 270 -5.54 -37.50 -3.28
C GLU A 270 -5.05 -37.77 -4.70
N ALA A 271 -5.06 -36.75 -5.58
CA ALA A 271 -4.54 -36.85 -6.95
C ALA A 271 -3.04 -37.18 -6.99
N TYR A 272 -2.26 -36.71 -6.01
CA TYR A 272 -0.86 -37.09 -5.85
C TYR A 272 -0.66 -38.48 -5.24
N GLY A 273 -1.70 -39.11 -4.70
CA GLY A 273 -1.60 -40.37 -3.95
C GLY A 273 -0.90 -40.23 -2.60
N ALA A 274 -0.88 -39.02 -2.03
CA ALA A 274 -0.16 -38.69 -0.79
C ALA A 274 -0.94 -39.11 0.48
N ALA A 275 -1.25 -40.41 0.60
CA ALA A 275 -2.12 -40.95 1.64
C ALA A 275 -1.66 -40.66 3.07
N TYR A 276 -0.36 -40.84 3.37
CA TYR A 276 0.18 -40.56 4.72
C TYR A 276 0.14 -39.07 5.08
N THR A 277 0.43 -38.19 4.12
CA THR A 277 0.36 -36.74 4.32
C THR A 277 -1.08 -36.29 4.56
N LEU A 278 -2.02 -36.82 3.79
CA LEU A 278 -3.43 -36.52 3.97
C LEU A 278 -3.96 -37.03 5.32
N GLN A 279 -3.59 -38.26 5.71
CA GLN A 279 -3.95 -38.84 7.00
C GLN A 279 -3.44 -37.97 8.16
N GLU A 280 -2.17 -37.55 8.12
CA GLU A 280 -1.58 -36.67 9.14
C GLU A 280 -2.32 -35.32 9.24
N MET A 281 -2.63 -34.69 8.10
CA MET A 281 -3.31 -33.38 8.04
C MET A 281 -4.73 -33.43 8.61
N LEU A 282 -5.48 -34.51 8.33
CA LEU A 282 -6.89 -34.64 8.73
C LEU A 282 -7.09 -35.20 10.14
N THR A 283 -6.11 -35.93 10.69
CA THR A 283 -6.24 -36.58 12.02
C THR A 283 -5.40 -35.86 13.06
N VAL A 284 -4.13 -36.24 13.18
CA VAL A 284 -3.18 -35.86 14.23
C VAL A 284 -2.88 -34.36 14.28
N LYS A 285 -2.96 -33.65 13.15
CA LYS A 285 -2.81 -32.18 13.09
C LYS A 285 -4.11 -31.41 13.32
N SER A 286 -5.26 -32.09 13.37
CA SER A 286 -6.59 -31.48 13.44
C SER A 286 -7.30 -31.83 14.75
N ASP A 287 -8.13 -32.88 14.76
CA ASP A 287 -9.15 -33.15 15.78
C ASP A 287 -8.97 -34.50 16.49
N ASP A 288 -7.89 -35.25 16.22
CA ASP A 288 -7.50 -36.37 17.06
C ASP A 288 -6.84 -35.86 18.36
N VAL A 289 -7.62 -35.82 19.43
CA VAL A 289 -7.21 -35.30 20.75
C VAL A 289 -6.03 -36.09 21.33
N ASN A 290 -6.02 -37.41 21.15
CA ASN A 290 -4.99 -38.28 21.71
C ASN A 290 -3.77 -38.29 20.79
N GLY A 291 -3.99 -38.44 19.48
CA GLY A 291 -2.96 -38.45 18.46
C GLY A 291 -2.12 -37.18 18.46
N ARG A 292 -2.74 -35.99 18.54
CA ARG A 292 -2.00 -34.72 18.55
C ARG A 292 -1.03 -34.59 19.72
N THR A 293 -1.44 -35.06 20.90
CA THR A 293 -0.64 -34.99 22.13
C THR A 293 0.53 -35.96 22.08
N LYS A 294 0.28 -37.19 21.59
CA LYS A 294 1.32 -38.19 21.36
C LYS A 294 2.33 -37.73 20.31
N MET A 295 1.85 -37.19 19.19
CA MET A 295 2.71 -36.70 18.11
C MET A 295 3.62 -35.57 18.57
N TYR A 296 3.09 -34.62 19.34
CA TYR A 296 3.90 -33.55 19.93
C TYR A 296 5.01 -34.13 20.81
N LYS A 297 4.68 -35.10 21.68
CA LYS A 297 5.67 -35.78 22.53
C LYS A 297 6.71 -36.52 21.69
N ASN A 298 6.29 -37.29 20.70
CA ASN A 298 7.19 -38.04 19.81
C ASN A 298 8.19 -37.09 19.12
N ILE A 299 7.72 -35.97 18.58
CA ILE A 299 8.59 -34.97 17.94
C ILE A 299 9.64 -34.42 18.92
N VAL A 300 9.25 -34.16 20.17
CA VAL A 300 10.19 -33.69 21.21
C VAL A 300 11.19 -34.78 21.60
N ASP A 301 10.75 -36.04 21.66
CA ASP A 301 11.57 -37.20 22.00
C ASP A 301 12.45 -37.67 20.82
N GLY A 302 12.30 -37.08 19.63
CA GLY A 302 13.02 -37.47 18.41
C GLY A 302 12.47 -38.72 17.71
N ASP A 303 11.29 -39.19 18.11
CA ASP A 303 10.55 -40.25 17.42
C ASP A 303 9.60 -39.62 16.39
N HIS A 304 9.59 -40.15 15.16
CA HIS A 304 8.79 -39.60 14.06
C HIS A 304 7.62 -40.52 13.67
N ARG A 305 7.21 -41.41 14.57
CA ARG A 305 6.06 -42.30 14.37
C ARG A 305 4.73 -41.59 14.65
N MET A 306 3.74 -41.90 13.81
CA MET A 306 2.36 -41.42 13.92
C MET A 306 1.44 -42.57 14.30
N GLU A 307 0.57 -42.34 15.28
CA GLU A 307 -0.52 -43.26 15.67
C GLU A 307 -1.85 -42.53 15.45
N PRO A 308 -2.48 -42.63 14.26
CA PRO A 308 -3.74 -41.96 13.98
C PRO A 308 -4.91 -42.69 14.65
N GLY A 309 -5.75 -41.95 15.34
CA GLY A 309 -7.05 -42.40 15.84
C GLY A 309 -8.21 -41.93 14.96
N MET A 310 -9.43 -42.21 15.44
CA MET A 310 -10.66 -41.69 14.83
C MET A 310 -10.83 -40.19 15.15
N PRO A 311 -11.10 -39.34 14.14
CA PRO A 311 -11.39 -37.92 14.33
C PRO A 311 -12.59 -37.68 15.28
N GLU A 312 -12.48 -36.67 16.14
CA GLU A 312 -13.59 -36.33 17.05
C GLU A 312 -14.80 -35.78 16.30
N SER A 313 -14.59 -35.11 15.15
CA SER A 313 -15.69 -34.66 14.29
C SER A 313 -16.58 -35.81 13.80
N PHE A 314 -16.01 -36.99 13.55
CA PHE A 314 -16.78 -38.17 13.17
C PHE A 314 -17.56 -38.74 14.36
N ASN A 315 -16.97 -38.74 15.57
CA ASN A 315 -17.69 -39.11 16.79
C ASN A 315 -18.90 -38.21 17.04
N VAL A 316 -18.74 -36.89 16.85
CA VAL A 316 -19.83 -35.92 16.97
C VAL A 316 -20.93 -36.24 15.95
N LEU A 317 -20.59 -36.49 14.69
CA LEU A 317 -21.54 -36.86 13.64
C LEU A 317 -22.35 -38.13 14.01
N VAL A 318 -21.69 -39.17 14.52
CA VAL A 318 -22.35 -40.40 14.98
C VAL A 318 -23.37 -40.10 16.08
N LYS A 319 -23.02 -39.23 17.05
CA LYS A 319 -23.95 -38.84 18.12
C LYS A 319 -25.12 -38.00 17.62
N GLU A 320 -24.88 -37.11 16.66
CA GLU A 320 -25.94 -36.32 16.02
C GLU A 320 -26.93 -37.21 15.26
N ILE A 321 -26.46 -38.19 14.48
CA ILE A 321 -27.33 -39.15 13.78
C ILE A 321 -28.15 -39.98 14.77
N ARG A 322 -27.53 -40.49 15.86
CA ARG A 322 -28.25 -41.24 16.90
C ARG A 322 -29.32 -40.41 17.61
N SER A 323 -29.11 -39.10 17.75
CA SER A 323 -30.11 -38.20 18.35
C SER A 323 -31.40 -38.10 17.54
N LEU A 324 -31.36 -38.42 16.24
CA LEU A 324 -32.52 -38.46 15.35
C LEU A 324 -33.34 -39.76 15.47
N GLY A 325 -32.91 -40.70 16.33
CA GLY A 325 -33.52 -42.02 16.45
C GLY A 325 -33.08 -43.02 15.38
N ILE A 326 -31.99 -42.72 14.66
CA ILE A 326 -31.37 -43.63 13.69
C ILE A 326 -30.22 -44.35 14.39
N ASP A 327 -30.25 -45.68 14.41
CA ASP A 327 -29.15 -46.46 14.95
C ASP A 327 -28.00 -46.56 13.93
N ILE A 328 -26.79 -46.28 14.40
CA ILE A 328 -25.57 -46.33 13.60
C ILE A 328 -24.44 -46.83 14.50
N GLU A 329 -23.84 -47.95 14.14
CA GLU A 329 -22.73 -48.57 14.86
C GLU A 329 -21.54 -48.78 13.91
N LEU A 330 -20.35 -48.81 14.50
CA LEU A 330 -19.13 -49.14 13.78
C LEU A 330 -18.95 -50.65 13.87
N GLU A 331 -19.23 -51.36 12.78
CA GLU A 331 -18.89 -52.77 12.68
C GLU A 331 -17.37 -52.90 12.60
N VAL A 332 -16.81 -53.70 13.49
CA VAL A 332 -15.41 -54.13 13.38
C VAL A 332 -15.46 -55.47 12.68
N ASP A 333 -15.05 -55.51 11.41
CA ASP A 333 -14.79 -56.77 10.74
C ASP A 333 -13.63 -57.46 11.49
N LEU A 334 -13.98 -58.50 12.25
CA LEU A 334 -13.03 -59.41 12.87
C LEU A 334 -12.58 -60.41 11.78
N ASP A 335 -11.60 -60.00 10.98
CA ASP A 335 -10.72 -60.95 10.27
C ASP A 335 -9.72 -61.59 11.25
#